data_AF-A0AAX0ZC84-F1
#
_entry.id   AF-A0AAX0ZC84-F1
#
_cell.length_a   1.000
_cell.length_b   1.000
_cell.length_c   1.000
_cell.angle_alpha   90.00
_cell.angle_beta   90.00
_cell.angle_gamma   90.00
#
_symmetry.space_group_name_H-M   'P 1'
#
loop_
_entity.id
_entity.type
_entity.pdbx_description
1 polymer ?
#
loop_
_entity_poly.entity_id
_entity_poly.type
_entity_poly.pdbx_seq_one_letter_code
_entity_poly.pdbx_strand_id
1 'polypeptide(L)'
;MEMKVKEVAELFGISIRTLHHYDKIGLLTPSEVTDNRYRLYSEENLETLQQILFFRELGFPLKEIQKMMHNPSFNKIEAFMLQRKMLIEKRNNLDKMIGNIDKTLQHLTGETQYTYKERFENINIKFSQYEKEARHRWGNQAVDEVSSKLNHLSKDEQIELSDSWDSIFNKLASLRNHSPKSKEVQIVIKQWYDFLNKNFSYYSLDAFYGLGQLYIQDERFKKNIDRYGKGLASFMSEAMNVFTTLHKRGNSYENFD
;
A
#
# COMPACT_ATOMS: atom_id res chain seq x y z
N MET A 1 11.03 5.95 42.33
CA MET A 1 9.61 5.99 42.72
C MET A 1 8.94 4.76 42.16
N GLU A 2 8.01 4.12 42.89
CA GLU A 2 7.28 2.96 42.40
C GLU A 2 5.77 3.22 42.38
N MET A 3 5.11 2.82 41.29
CA MET A 3 3.69 3.06 41.07
C MET A 3 2.92 1.76 40.99
N LYS A 4 1.72 1.73 41.57
CA LYS A 4 0.82 0.57 41.46
C LYS A 4 0.20 0.52 40.06
N VAL A 5 -0.15 -0.69 39.62
CA VAL A 5 -0.78 -0.95 38.31
C VAL A 5 -1.95 -0.01 37.97
N LYS A 6 -2.76 0.39 38.96
CA LYS A 6 -3.89 1.29 38.75
C LYS A 6 -3.43 2.71 38.42
N GLU A 7 -2.43 3.22 39.14
CA GLU A 7 -1.87 4.56 38.93
C GLU A 7 -1.17 4.64 37.57
N VAL A 8 -0.46 3.57 37.17
CA VAL A 8 0.17 3.48 35.84
C VAL A 8 -0.88 3.45 34.73
N ALA A 9 -1.94 2.66 34.91
CA ALA A 9 -3.05 2.58 33.96
C ALA A 9 -3.72 3.96 33.75
N GLU A 10 -3.97 4.69 34.84
CA GLU A 10 -4.54 6.03 34.80
C GLU A 10 -3.58 7.04 34.16
N LEU A 11 -2.29 7.03 34.52
CA LEU A 11 -1.28 7.94 33.98
C LEU A 11 -1.11 7.81 32.46
N PHE A 12 -1.07 6.58 31.94
CA PHE A 12 -0.86 6.31 30.52
C PHE A 12 -2.15 6.16 29.72
N GLY A 13 -3.32 6.28 30.37
CA GLY A 13 -4.62 6.16 29.71
C GLY A 13 -4.88 4.77 29.10
N ILE A 14 -4.35 3.71 29.71
CA ILE A 14 -4.51 2.33 29.25
C ILE A 14 -5.25 1.48 30.30
N SER A 15 -5.86 0.39 29.87
CA SER A 15 -6.53 -0.51 30.81
C SER A 15 -5.53 -1.31 31.66
N ILE A 16 -5.90 -1.62 32.91
CA ILE A 16 -5.14 -2.58 33.75
C ILE A 16 -4.98 -3.92 33.03
N ARG A 17 -5.99 -4.34 32.25
CA ARG A 17 -5.94 -5.55 31.44
C ARG A 17 -4.81 -5.51 30.40
N THR A 18 -4.53 -4.33 29.83
CA THR A 18 -3.41 -4.12 28.89
C THR A 18 -2.07 -4.34 29.59
N LEU A 19 -1.88 -3.77 30.78
CA LEU A 19 -0.67 -3.98 31.58
C LEU A 19 -0.48 -5.44 31.96
N HIS A 20 -1.54 -6.12 32.42
CA HIS A 20 -1.50 -7.57 32.69
C HIS A 20 -1.21 -8.40 31.44
N HIS A 21 -1.69 -7.96 30.27
CA HIS A 21 -1.37 -8.63 29.01
C HIS A 21 0.10 -8.47 28.65
N TYR A 22 0.67 -7.27 28.80
CA TYR A 22 2.09 -7.01 28.54
C TYR A 22 3.00 -7.80 29.48
N ASP A 23 2.63 -7.90 30.76
CA ASP A 23 3.30 -8.76 31.75
C ASP A 23 3.24 -10.23 31.31
N LYS A 24 2.04 -10.73 30.97
CA LYS A 24 1.83 -12.13 30.55
C LYS A 24 2.65 -12.53 29.32
N ILE A 25 2.83 -11.62 28.36
CA ILE A 25 3.62 -11.90 27.16
C ILE A 25 5.11 -11.61 27.35
N GLY A 26 5.53 -11.09 28.52
CA GLY A 26 6.91 -10.71 28.80
C GLY A 26 7.37 -9.47 28.03
N LEU A 27 6.44 -8.58 27.65
CA LEU A 27 6.77 -7.31 26.99
C LEU A 27 7.08 -6.21 28.00
N LEU A 28 6.35 -6.18 29.12
CA LEU A 28 6.59 -5.27 30.23
C LEU A 28 6.23 -5.97 31.54
N THR A 29 7.25 -6.35 32.31
CA THR A 29 7.09 -6.97 33.62
C THR A 29 7.22 -5.90 34.72
N PRO A 30 6.43 -5.99 35.81
CA PRO A 30 6.59 -5.12 36.96
C PRO A 30 7.98 -5.30 37.61
N SER A 31 8.50 -4.27 38.27
CA SER A 31 9.75 -4.34 39.04
C SER A 31 9.60 -5.24 40.25
N GLU A 32 8.43 -5.20 40.88
CA GLU A 32 8.12 -6.00 42.05
C GLU A 32 6.67 -6.50 42.01
N VAL A 33 6.46 -7.71 42.54
CA VAL A 33 5.14 -8.21 42.93
C VAL A 33 5.17 -8.42 44.43
N THR A 34 4.43 -7.58 45.17
CA THR A 34 4.37 -7.63 46.63
C THR A 34 3.73 -8.94 47.11
N ASP A 35 3.90 -9.27 48.40
CA ASP A 35 3.27 -10.45 49.03
C ASP A 35 1.73 -10.48 48.88
N ASN A 36 1.11 -9.30 48.86
CA ASN A 36 -0.32 -9.12 48.62
C ASN A 36 -0.71 -9.16 47.12
N ARG A 37 0.21 -9.60 46.25
CA ARG A 37 0.10 -9.72 44.78
C ARG A 37 -0.16 -8.39 44.05
N TYR A 38 0.20 -7.26 44.65
CA TYR A 38 0.20 -5.97 43.95
C TYR A 38 1.45 -5.86 43.08
N ARG A 39 1.24 -5.48 41.82
CA ARG A 39 2.31 -5.16 40.87
C ARG A 39 2.76 -3.71 41.06
N LEU A 40 4.06 -3.53 41.24
CA LEU A 40 4.72 -2.24 41.32
C LEU A 40 5.59 -2.04 40.08
N TYR A 41 5.56 -0.82 39.54
CA TYR A 41 6.31 -0.43 38.36
C TYR A 41 7.29 0.66 38.75
N SER A 42 8.57 0.42 38.51
CA SER A 42 9.64 1.40 38.68
C SER A 42 9.60 2.44 37.57
N GLU A 43 10.34 3.53 37.76
CA GLU A 43 10.54 4.57 36.75
C GLU A 43 11.05 3.99 35.41
N GLU A 44 11.98 3.05 35.44
CA GLU A 44 12.47 2.36 34.24
C GLU A 44 11.36 1.56 33.54
N ASN A 45 10.44 0.96 34.29
CA ASN A 45 9.28 0.30 33.68
C ASN A 45 8.36 1.33 33.00
N LEU A 46 8.20 2.53 33.56
CA LEU A 46 7.39 3.59 32.97
C LEU A 46 8.02 4.12 31.67
N GLU A 47 9.34 4.32 31.64
CA GLU A 47 10.07 4.67 30.41
C GLU A 47 9.90 3.58 29.33
N THR A 48 10.02 2.31 29.72
CA THR A 48 9.83 1.18 28.83
C THR A 48 8.40 1.15 28.28
N LEU A 49 7.41 1.37 29.15
CA LEU A 49 6.00 1.46 28.75
C LEU A 49 5.77 2.60 27.76
N GLN A 50 6.37 3.76 28.00
CA GLN A 50 6.29 4.90 27.09
C GLN A 50 6.79 4.52 25.69
N GLN A 51 7.95 3.85 25.59
CA GLN A 51 8.47 3.38 24.30
C GLN A 51 7.54 2.40 23.60
N ILE A 52 7.00 1.42 24.34
CA ILE A 52 6.04 0.44 23.81
C ILE A 52 4.82 1.17 23.23
N LEU A 53 4.28 2.16 23.94
CA LEU A 53 3.10 2.89 23.50
C LEU A 53 3.36 3.72 22.23
N PHE A 54 4.54 4.34 22.10
CA PHE A 54 4.90 5.02 20.85
C PHE A 54 5.00 4.06 19.66
N PHE A 55 5.61 2.89 19.82
CA PHE A 55 5.62 1.89 18.76
C PHE A 55 4.21 1.39 18.41
N ARG A 56 3.33 1.24 19.41
CA ARG A 56 1.92 0.88 19.18
C ARG A 56 1.18 1.95 18.38
N GLU A 57 1.39 3.23 18.69
CA GLU A 57 0.79 4.36 17.96
C GLU A 57 1.32 4.47 16.52
N LEU A 58 2.56 4.03 16.29
CA LEU A 58 3.16 3.88 14.97
C LEU A 58 2.69 2.62 14.22
N GLY A 59 1.85 1.79 14.84
CA GLY A 59 1.21 0.63 14.20
C GLY A 59 1.99 -0.67 14.31
N PHE A 60 3.07 -0.73 15.10
CA PHE A 60 3.85 -1.96 15.25
C PHE A 60 3.05 -3.02 16.03
N PRO A 61 3.08 -4.29 15.59
CA PRO A 61 2.50 -5.39 16.34
C PRO A 61 3.33 -5.71 17.59
N LEU A 62 2.66 -6.10 18.68
CA LEU A 62 3.32 -6.36 19.98
C LEU A 62 4.50 -7.34 19.89
N LYS A 63 4.41 -8.34 18.98
CA LYS A 63 5.47 -9.32 18.75
C LYS A 63 6.75 -8.70 18.17
N GLU A 64 6.64 -7.70 17.31
CA GLU A 64 7.80 -6.99 16.76
C GLU A 64 8.41 -6.06 17.79
N ILE A 65 7.57 -5.33 18.53
CA ILE A 65 8.01 -4.47 19.64
C ILE A 65 8.81 -5.32 20.64
N GLN A 66 8.27 -6.48 21.03
CA GLN A 66 8.96 -7.39 21.93
C GLN A 66 10.34 -7.79 21.41
N LYS A 67 10.45 -8.21 20.13
CA LYS A 67 11.73 -8.59 19.53
C LYS A 67 12.75 -7.44 19.54
N MET A 68 12.30 -6.22 19.26
CA MET A 68 13.18 -5.04 19.26
C MET A 68 13.68 -4.73 20.67
N MET A 69 12.79 -4.72 21.65
CA MET A 69 13.11 -4.39 23.04
C MET A 69 14.03 -5.43 23.71
N HIS A 70 13.97 -6.70 23.30
CA HIS A 70 14.83 -7.77 23.82
C HIS A 70 16.19 -7.87 23.10
N ASN A 71 16.43 -7.06 22.07
CA ASN A 71 17.70 -7.08 21.36
C ASN A 71 18.81 -6.51 22.26
N PRO A 72 19.93 -7.23 22.52
CA PRO A 72 21.03 -6.71 23.32
C PRO A 72 21.67 -5.42 22.78
N SER A 73 21.55 -5.18 21.47
CA SER A 73 22.02 -3.95 20.82
C SER A 73 20.97 -2.83 20.80
N PHE A 74 19.85 -2.99 21.51
CA PHE A 74 18.80 -1.98 21.56
C PHE A 74 19.29 -0.71 22.27
N ASN A 75 19.33 0.40 21.52
CA ASN A 75 19.65 1.71 22.05
C ASN A 75 18.37 2.56 22.18
N LYS A 76 18.00 2.90 23.42
CA LYS A 76 16.80 3.69 23.74
C LYS A 76 16.76 5.03 22.98
N ILE A 77 17.90 5.73 22.87
CA ILE A 77 17.99 7.05 22.23
C ILE A 77 17.76 6.92 20.72
N GLU A 78 18.42 5.96 20.08
CA GLU A 78 18.25 5.71 18.64
C GLU A 78 16.81 5.28 18.31
N ALA A 79 16.20 4.46 19.16
CA ALA A 79 14.79 4.07 19.02
C ALA A 79 13.86 5.30 19.08
N PHE A 80 14.05 6.21 20.03
CA PHE A 80 13.28 7.45 20.10
C PHE A 80 13.52 8.38 18.91
N MET A 81 14.75 8.48 18.41
CA MET A 81 15.06 9.25 17.20
C MET A 81 14.33 8.68 15.97
N LEU A 82 14.32 7.36 15.83
CA LEU A 82 13.58 6.66 14.77
C LEU A 82 12.07 6.89 14.91
N GLN A 83 11.51 6.72 16.10
CA GLN A 83 10.10 6.98 16.38
C GLN A 83 9.71 8.42 16.03
N ARG A 84 10.53 9.41 16.42
CA ARG A 84 10.33 10.81 16.07
C ARG A 84 10.31 11.02 14.56
N LYS A 85 11.25 10.40 13.82
CA LYS A 85 11.28 10.47 12.36
C LYS A 85 9.99 9.90 11.75
N MET A 86 9.55 8.74 12.20
CA MET A 86 8.33 8.09 11.73
C MET A 86 7.07 8.92 12.03
N LEU A 87 7.00 9.56 13.20
CA LEU A 87 5.90 10.47 13.55
C LEU A 87 5.88 11.72 12.65
N ILE A 88 7.03 12.29 12.33
CA ILE A 88 7.14 13.41 11.38
C ILE A 88 6.64 12.99 9.99
N GLU A 89 7.02 11.80 9.52
CA GLU A 89 6.52 11.26 8.25
C GLU A 89 5.00 11.03 8.27
N LYS A 90 4.46 10.47 9.36
CA LYS A 90 3.00 10.31 9.57
C LYS A 90 2.29 11.66 9.53
N ARG A 91 2.82 12.69 10.22
CA ARG A 91 2.28 14.05 10.18
C ARG A 91 2.31 14.64 8.77
N ASN A 92 3.44 14.58 8.08
CA ASN A 92 3.55 15.13 6.72
C ASN A 92 2.55 14.45 5.76
N ASN A 93 2.29 13.15 5.95
CA ASN A 93 1.26 12.43 5.18
C ASN A 93 -0.15 12.89 5.53
N LEU A 94 -0.46 13.13 6.81
CA LEU A 94 -1.75 13.70 7.24
C LEU A 94 -1.95 15.12 6.67
N ASP A 95 -0.92 15.97 6.71
CA ASP A 95 -0.96 17.33 6.15
C ASP A 95 -1.28 17.30 4.65
N LYS A 96 -0.67 16.37 3.90
CA LYS A 96 -1.00 16.14 2.49
C LYS A 96 -2.46 15.72 2.31
N MET A 97 -2.98 14.81 3.15
CA MET A 97 -4.38 14.38 3.07
C MET A 97 -5.35 15.52 3.34
N ILE A 98 -5.07 16.34 4.35
CA ILE A 98 -5.86 17.53 4.69
C ILE A 98 -5.89 18.48 3.48
N GLY A 99 -4.72 18.80 2.89
CA GLY A 99 -4.66 19.67 1.72
C GLY A 99 -5.46 19.16 0.52
N ASN A 100 -5.69 17.85 0.39
CA ASN A 100 -6.54 17.31 -0.68
C ASN A 100 -8.03 17.44 -0.38
N ILE A 101 -8.40 17.28 0.89
CA ILE A 101 -9.76 17.53 1.33
C ILE A 101 -10.08 19.00 1.06
N ASP A 102 -9.17 19.92 1.40
CA ASP A 102 -9.35 21.35 1.15
C ASP A 102 -9.55 21.67 -0.33
N LYS A 103 -8.70 21.12 -1.23
CA LYS A 103 -8.88 21.24 -2.69
C LYS A 103 -10.21 20.65 -3.17
N THR A 104 -10.62 19.53 -2.59
CA THR A 104 -11.90 18.89 -2.91
C THR A 104 -13.08 19.78 -2.49
N LEU A 105 -12.99 20.42 -1.32
CA LEU A 105 -14.00 21.35 -0.82
C LEU A 105 -14.10 22.59 -1.72
N GLN A 106 -12.98 23.21 -2.08
CA GLN A 106 -12.93 24.36 -3.02
C GLN A 106 -13.60 24.05 -4.36
N HIS A 107 -13.43 22.83 -4.86
CA HIS A 107 -14.11 22.38 -6.08
C HIS A 107 -15.63 22.26 -5.88
N LEU A 108 -16.06 21.60 -4.79
CA LEU A 108 -17.49 21.39 -4.51
C LEU A 108 -18.25 22.69 -4.24
N THR A 109 -17.58 23.72 -3.73
CA THR A 109 -18.15 25.06 -3.53
C THR A 109 -18.16 25.92 -4.80
N GLY A 110 -17.62 25.41 -5.91
CA GLY A 110 -17.64 26.08 -7.21
C GLY A 110 -16.56 27.17 -7.38
N GLU A 111 -15.59 27.25 -6.47
CA GLU A 111 -14.53 28.27 -6.49
C GLU A 111 -13.43 27.95 -7.52
N THR A 112 -13.33 26.70 -8.01
CA THR A 112 -12.32 26.29 -9.01
C THR A 112 -12.71 25.01 -9.78
N GLN A 113 -12.36 24.97 -11.07
CA GLN A 113 -12.47 23.77 -11.93
C GLN A 113 -11.12 23.03 -11.94
N TYR A 114 -10.99 21.97 -11.14
CA TYR A 114 -9.81 21.09 -11.16
C TYR A 114 -10.03 19.87 -12.05
N THR A 115 -8.96 19.36 -12.66
CA THR A 115 -8.97 18.13 -13.45
C THR A 115 -9.09 16.89 -12.57
N TYR A 116 -9.52 15.76 -13.14
CA TYR A 116 -9.68 14.48 -12.42
C TYR A 116 -8.37 14.02 -11.75
N LYS A 117 -7.21 14.31 -12.36
CA LYS A 117 -5.88 14.01 -11.81
C LYS A 117 -5.56 14.83 -10.55
N GLU A 118 -5.82 16.13 -10.56
CA GLU A 118 -5.61 17.03 -9.41
C GLU A 118 -6.50 16.68 -8.21
N ARG A 119 -7.69 16.13 -8.47
CA ARG A 119 -8.63 15.64 -7.46
C ARG A 119 -8.14 14.40 -6.71
N PHE A 120 -7.27 13.58 -7.30
CA PHE A 120 -6.94 12.23 -6.77
C PHE A 120 -5.44 11.93 -6.60
N GLU A 121 -4.53 12.72 -7.18
CA GLU A 121 -3.07 12.52 -7.12
C GLU A 121 -2.52 12.30 -5.71
N ASN A 122 -3.11 12.96 -4.73
CA ASN A 122 -2.58 13.01 -3.38
C ASN A 122 -3.38 12.16 -2.37
N ILE A 123 -4.48 11.49 -2.79
CA ILE A 123 -5.28 10.58 -1.94
C ILE A 123 -4.64 9.18 -1.92
N ASN A 124 -3.31 9.11 -1.90
CA ASN A 124 -2.59 7.88 -2.21
C ASN A 124 -2.22 7.04 -0.97
N ILE A 125 -3.15 6.95 -0.02
CA ILE A 125 -3.07 6.00 1.12
C ILE A 125 -2.99 4.55 0.61
N LYS A 126 -3.66 4.27 -0.52
CA LYS A 126 -3.70 2.93 -1.12
C LYS A 126 -2.46 2.60 -1.97
N PHE A 127 -1.79 3.55 -2.62
CA PHE A 127 -0.52 3.26 -3.30
C PHE A 127 0.54 2.74 -2.35
N SER A 128 0.63 3.29 -1.13
CA SER A 128 1.62 2.79 -0.16
C SER A 128 1.41 1.31 0.18
N GLN A 129 0.16 0.83 0.11
CA GLN A 129 -0.17 -0.58 0.28
C GLN A 129 0.12 -1.38 -1.00
N TYR A 130 -0.22 -0.86 -2.18
CA TYR A 130 0.11 -1.50 -3.47
C TYR A 130 1.61 -1.62 -3.69
N GLU A 131 2.40 -0.62 -3.29
CA GLU A 131 3.86 -0.62 -3.39
C GLU A 131 4.47 -1.67 -2.45
N LYS A 132 4.01 -1.75 -1.18
CA LYS A 132 4.44 -2.80 -0.24
C LYS A 132 4.11 -4.20 -0.76
N GLU A 133 2.90 -4.39 -1.28
CA GLU A 133 2.47 -5.66 -1.88
C GLU A 133 3.27 -5.98 -3.15
N ALA A 134 3.57 -4.97 -3.97
CA ALA A 134 4.39 -5.10 -5.18
C ALA A 134 5.82 -5.51 -4.85
N ARG A 135 6.42 -4.91 -3.83
CA ARG A 135 7.76 -5.25 -3.34
C ARG A 135 7.82 -6.68 -2.81
N HIS A 136 6.77 -7.14 -2.11
CA HIS A 136 6.67 -8.52 -1.65
C HIS A 136 6.51 -9.52 -2.80
N ARG A 137 5.76 -9.18 -3.86
CA ARG A 137 5.47 -10.10 -4.98
C ARG A 137 6.55 -10.11 -6.07
N TRP A 138 7.16 -8.96 -6.35
CA TRP A 138 8.04 -8.75 -7.51
C TRP A 138 9.44 -8.27 -7.12
N GLY A 139 9.71 -8.05 -5.82
CA GLY A 139 11.01 -7.63 -5.31
C GLY A 139 11.20 -6.11 -5.31
N ASN A 140 12.15 -5.64 -4.50
CA ASN A 140 12.41 -4.21 -4.35
C ASN A 140 12.93 -3.57 -5.64
N GLN A 141 13.87 -4.23 -6.33
CA GLN A 141 14.51 -3.68 -7.52
C GLN A 141 13.50 -3.37 -8.64
N ALA A 142 12.58 -4.28 -8.94
CA ALA A 142 11.56 -4.07 -9.96
C ALA A 142 10.63 -2.89 -9.62
N VAL A 143 10.31 -2.70 -8.34
CA VAL A 143 9.47 -1.58 -7.88
C VAL A 143 10.24 -0.27 -7.88
N ASP A 144 11.53 -0.28 -7.51
CA ASP A 144 12.40 0.90 -7.51
C ASP A 144 12.64 1.43 -8.93
N GLU A 145 12.86 0.54 -9.90
CA GLU A 145 13.03 0.89 -11.32
C GLU A 145 11.78 1.61 -11.88
N VAL A 146 10.59 1.07 -11.62
CA VAL A 146 9.32 1.69 -12.05
C VAL A 146 9.08 3.02 -11.32
N SER A 147 9.33 3.06 -10.01
CA SER A 147 9.10 4.25 -9.19
C SER A 147 10.03 5.39 -9.61
N SER A 148 11.31 5.10 -9.86
CA SER A 148 12.28 6.08 -10.36
C SER A 148 11.83 6.63 -11.72
N LYS A 149 11.48 5.76 -12.67
CA LYS A 149 11.01 6.17 -13.99
C LYS A 149 9.79 7.09 -13.93
N LEU A 150 8.80 6.77 -13.11
CA LEU A 150 7.59 7.58 -12.95
C LEU A 150 7.85 8.91 -12.24
N ASN A 151 8.73 8.94 -11.25
CA ASN A 151 9.08 10.15 -10.50
C ASN A 151 9.89 11.16 -11.33
N HIS A 152 10.54 10.72 -12.41
CA HIS A 152 11.29 11.58 -13.33
C HIS A 152 10.46 12.12 -14.49
N LEU A 153 9.20 11.71 -14.65
CA LEU A 153 8.32 12.25 -15.69
C LEU A 153 7.95 13.70 -15.39
N SER A 154 8.09 14.56 -16.41
CA SER A 154 7.55 15.92 -16.39
C SER A 154 6.02 15.92 -16.29
N LYS A 155 5.42 17.08 -15.98
CA LYS A 155 3.97 17.21 -15.88
C LYS A 155 3.27 16.82 -17.20
N ASP A 156 3.85 17.23 -18.34
CA ASP A 156 3.29 16.95 -19.66
C ASP A 156 3.38 15.46 -19.99
N GLU A 157 4.52 14.81 -19.72
CA GLU A 157 4.66 13.36 -19.90
C GLU A 157 3.71 12.54 -19.01
N GLN A 158 3.45 13.01 -17.78
CA GLN A 158 2.46 12.37 -16.92
C GLN A 158 1.02 12.52 -17.44
N ILE A 159 0.70 13.66 -18.06
CA ILE A 159 -0.62 13.89 -18.69
C ILE A 159 -0.76 12.95 -19.89
N GLU A 160 0.23 12.91 -20.80
CA GLU A 160 0.23 12.01 -21.95
C GLU A 160 0.10 10.53 -21.55
N LEU A 161 0.77 10.13 -20.47
CA LEU A 161 0.69 8.78 -19.92
C LEU A 161 -0.73 8.46 -19.41
N SER A 162 -1.35 9.41 -18.69
CA SER A 162 -2.71 9.28 -18.17
C SER A 162 -3.75 9.21 -19.30
N ASP A 163 -3.65 10.10 -20.29
CA ASP A 163 -4.56 10.16 -21.42
C ASP A 163 -4.48 8.89 -22.28
N SER A 164 -3.26 8.37 -22.46
CA SER A 164 -3.03 7.10 -23.15
C SER A 164 -3.68 5.92 -22.42
N TRP A 165 -3.55 5.87 -21.09
CA TRP A 165 -4.21 4.87 -20.25
C TRP A 165 -5.73 4.94 -20.41
N ASP A 166 -6.31 6.13 -20.20
CA ASP A 166 -7.75 6.35 -20.26
C ASP A 166 -8.32 6.02 -21.65
N SER A 167 -7.60 6.38 -22.71
CA SER A 167 -7.99 6.06 -24.08
C SER A 167 -8.07 4.55 -24.33
N ILE A 168 -7.08 3.78 -23.86
CA ILE A 168 -7.08 2.31 -23.99
C ILE A 168 -8.25 1.71 -23.20
N PHE A 169 -8.47 2.15 -21.97
CA PHE A 169 -9.52 1.61 -21.11
C PHE A 169 -10.92 1.95 -21.63
N ASN A 170 -11.14 3.16 -22.15
CA ASN A 170 -12.40 3.53 -22.79
C ASN A 170 -12.68 2.72 -24.06
N LYS A 171 -11.66 2.41 -24.86
CA LYS A 171 -11.79 1.50 -26.01
C LYS A 171 -12.16 0.08 -25.59
N LEU A 172 -11.53 -0.45 -24.54
CA LEU A 172 -11.89 -1.78 -24.01
C LEU A 172 -13.30 -1.77 -23.42
N ALA A 173 -13.70 -0.69 -22.75
CA ALA A 173 -15.04 -0.52 -22.20
C ALA A 173 -16.14 -0.49 -23.28
N SER A 174 -15.89 0.16 -24.42
CA SER A 174 -16.83 0.18 -25.54
C SER A 174 -16.94 -1.19 -26.23
N LEU A 175 -15.85 -1.96 -26.25
CA LEU A 175 -15.80 -3.31 -26.81
C LEU A 175 -16.21 -4.43 -25.84
N ARG A 176 -16.56 -4.12 -24.57
CA ARG A 176 -16.75 -5.13 -23.51
C ARG A 176 -17.82 -6.20 -23.78
N ASN A 177 -18.76 -5.91 -24.69
CA ASN A 177 -19.82 -6.84 -25.08
C ASN A 177 -19.46 -7.67 -26.33
N HIS A 178 -18.28 -7.42 -26.92
CA HIS A 178 -17.76 -8.22 -28.02
C HIS A 178 -17.11 -9.50 -27.49
N SER A 179 -16.83 -10.45 -28.38
CA SER A 179 -16.04 -11.62 -28.01
C SER A 179 -14.62 -11.21 -27.58
N PRO A 180 -14.10 -11.69 -26.43
CA PRO A 180 -12.71 -11.46 -26.04
C PRO A 180 -11.68 -11.93 -27.07
N LYS A 181 -12.08 -12.84 -27.97
CA LYS A 181 -11.24 -13.37 -29.06
C LYS A 181 -11.30 -12.56 -30.34
N SER A 182 -12.16 -11.55 -30.43
CA SER A 182 -12.33 -10.78 -31.67
C SER A 182 -11.05 -10.03 -32.01
N LYS A 183 -10.83 -9.79 -33.32
CA LYS A 183 -9.62 -9.13 -33.81
C LYS A 183 -9.52 -7.71 -33.25
N GLU A 184 -10.65 -7.02 -33.16
CA GLU A 184 -10.77 -5.66 -32.64
C GLU A 184 -10.37 -5.61 -31.16
N VAL A 185 -10.84 -6.55 -30.35
CA VAL A 185 -10.47 -6.63 -28.92
C VAL A 185 -8.98 -6.93 -28.77
N GLN A 186 -8.47 -7.90 -29.51
CA GLN A 186 -7.06 -8.32 -29.41
C GLN A 186 -6.08 -7.24 -29.87
N ILE A 187 -6.47 -6.36 -30.81
CA ILE A 187 -5.69 -5.16 -31.16
C ILE A 187 -5.55 -4.22 -29.96
N VAL A 188 -6.63 -3.96 -29.22
CA VAL A 188 -6.58 -3.06 -28.06
C VAL A 188 -5.87 -3.71 -26.87
N ILE A 189 -5.99 -5.02 -26.69
CA ILE A 189 -5.19 -5.77 -25.70
C ILE A 189 -3.70 -5.71 -26.03
N LYS A 190 -3.32 -5.78 -27.31
CA LYS A 190 -1.93 -5.56 -27.73
C LYS A 190 -1.46 -4.14 -27.38
N GLN A 191 -2.29 -3.13 -27.64
CA GLN A 191 -1.98 -1.75 -27.25
C GLN A 191 -1.76 -1.62 -25.74
N TRP A 192 -2.56 -2.32 -24.93
CA TRP A 192 -2.37 -2.38 -23.49
C TRP A 192 -1.06 -3.05 -23.08
N TYR A 193 -0.74 -4.20 -23.68
CA TYR A 193 0.52 -4.90 -23.46
C TYR A 193 1.75 -4.05 -23.82
N ASP A 194 1.72 -3.40 -24.99
CA ASP A 194 2.80 -2.54 -25.47
C ASP A 194 2.94 -1.29 -24.57
N PHE A 195 1.82 -0.70 -24.15
CA PHE A 195 1.80 0.44 -23.23
C PHE A 195 2.47 0.11 -21.89
N LEU A 196 2.17 -1.06 -21.32
CA LEU A 196 2.77 -1.51 -20.07
C LEU A 196 4.28 -1.70 -20.19
N ASN A 197 4.73 -2.39 -21.24
CA ASN A 197 6.15 -2.64 -21.52
C ASN A 197 6.93 -1.34 -21.81
N LYS A 198 6.31 -0.37 -22.48
CA LYS A 198 6.94 0.92 -22.78
C LYS A 198 7.12 1.76 -21.51
N ASN A 199 6.12 1.82 -20.65
CA ASN A 199 6.05 2.86 -19.61
C ASN A 199 6.42 2.40 -18.20
N PHE A 200 6.23 1.13 -17.85
CA PHE A 200 6.49 0.65 -16.49
C PHE A 200 7.75 -0.22 -16.46
N SER A 201 7.60 -1.52 -16.67
CA SER A 201 8.69 -2.50 -16.67
C SER A 201 8.40 -3.57 -17.72
N TYR A 202 9.36 -4.44 -18.01
CA TYR A 202 9.15 -5.55 -18.92
C TYR A 202 8.08 -6.51 -18.37
N TYR A 203 6.97 -6.63 -19.09
CA TYR A 203 5.94 -7.63 -18.85
C TYR A 203 6.13 -8.77 -19.83
N SER A 204 6.61 -9.92 -19.35
CA SER A 204 6.52 -11.17 -20.10
C SER A 204 5.05 -11.55 -20.34
N LEU A 205 4.80 -12.45 -21.30
CA LEU A 205 3.43 -12.98 -21.52
C LEU A 205 2.85 -13.61 -20.26
N ASP A 206 3.67 -14.26 -19.42
CA ASP A 206 3.25 -14.81 -18.13
C ASP A 206 2.90 -13.73 -17.10
N ALA A 207 3.72 -12.67 -17.00
CA ALA A 207 3.43 -11.54 -16.13
C ALA A 207 2.15 -10.81 -16.55
N PHE A 208 1.94 -10.63 -17.85
CA PHE A 208 0.73 -10.03 -18.39
C PHE A 208 -0.53 -10.88 -18.13
N TYR A 209 -0.43 -12.21 -18.29
CA TYR A 209 -1.51 -13.12 -17.88
C TYR A 209 -1.82 -13.00 -16.38
N GLY A 210 -0.78 -13.01 -15.54
CA GLY A 210 -0.91 -12.86 -14.09
C GLY A 210 -1.57 -11.53 -13.68
N LEU A 211 -1.25 -10.44 -14.38
CA LEU A 211 -1.89 -9.14 -14.19
C LEU A 211 -3.40 -9.21 -14.50
N GLY A 212 -3.79 -9.90 -15.57
CA GLY A 212 -5.20 -10.13 -15.89
C GLY A 212 -5.94 -10.90 -14.80
N GLN A 213 -5.30 -11.88 -14.16
CA GLN A 213 -5.89 -12.60 -13.02
C GLN A 213 -6.02 -11.69 -11.79
N LEU A 214 -5.05 -10.83 -11.55
CA LEU A 214 -5.09 -9.87 -10.43
C LEU A 214 -6.31 -8.92 -10.54
N TYR A 215 -6.69 -8.52 -11.75
CA TYR A 215 -7.83 -7.63 -11.99
C TYR A 215 -9.15 -8.17 -11.45
N ILE A 216 -9.31 -9.50 -11.36
CA ILE A 216 -10.53 -10.14 -10.86
C ILE A 216 -10.38 -10.71 -9.45
N GLN A 217 -9.16 -11.05 -9.02
CA GLN A 217 -8.90 -11.63 -7.70
C GLN A 217 -8.83 -10.58 -6.60
N ASP A 218 -8.40 -9.35 -6.94
CA ASP A 218 -8.37 -8.23 -5.99
C ASP A 218 -9.53 -7.28 -6.25
N GLU A 219 -10.49 -7.26 -5.33
CA GLU A 219 -11.68 -6.41 -5.39
C GLU A 219 -11.35 -4.90 -5.54
N ARG A 220 -10.16 -4.45 -5.09
CA ARG A 220 -9.75 -3.05 -5.27
C ARG A 220 -9.41 -2.76 -6.73
N PHE A 221 -8.68 -3.66 -7.40
CA PHE A 221 -8.38 -3.53 -8.83
C PHE A 221 -9.66 -3.62 -9.64
N LYS A 222 -10.47 -4.63 -9.38
CA LYS A 222 -11.76 -4.83 -10.04
C LYS A 222 -12.65 -3.59 -9.97
N LYS A 223 -12.85 -3.04 -8.77
CA LYS A 223 -13.68 -1.85 -8.55
C LYS A 223 -13.15 -0.60 -9.26
N ASN A 224 -11.83 -0.47 -9.43
CA ASN A 224 -11.24 0.67 -10.13
C ASN A 224 -11.41 0.54 -11.65
N ILE A 225 -11.19 -0.65 -12.21
CA ILE A 225 -11.35 -0.92 -13.65
C ILE A 225 -12.82 -0.84 -14.05
N ASP A 226 -13.73 -1.37 -13.24
CA ASP A 226 -15.17 -1.37 -13.53
C ASP A 226 -15.81 0.04 -13.51
N ARG A 227 -15.07 1.09 -13.13
CA ARG A 227 -15.52 2.48 -13.27
C ARG A 227 -15.66 2.91 -14.74
N TYR A 228 -14.86 2.34 -15.64
CA TYR A 228 -14.98 2.56 -17.08
C TYR A 228 -16.17 1.78 -17.67
N GLY A 229 -16.64 0.75 -16.97
CA GLY A 229 -17.83 -0.03 -17.32
C GLY A 229 -17.95 -1.28 -16.47
N LYS A 230 -19.13 -1.54 -15.91
CA LYS A 230 -19.39 -2.73 -15.09
C LYS A 230 -19.02 -4.01 -15.87
N GLY A 231 -18.23 -4.88 -15.25
CA GLY A 231 -17.77 -6.15 -15.84
C GLY A 231 -16.51 -6.02 -16.71
N LEU A 232 -15.94 -4.82 -16.85
CA LEU A 232 -14.75 -4.61 -17.67
C LEU A 232 -13.53 -5.38 -17.15
N ALA A 233 -13.32 -5.45 -15.83
CA ALA A 233 -12.19 -6.16 -15.25
C ALA A 233 -12.19 -7.65 -15.64
N SER A 234 -13.35 -8.30 -15.59
CA SER A 234 -13.52 -9.69 -16.01
C SER A 234 -13.29 -9.87 -17.51
N PHE A 235 -13.88 -9.00 -18.32
CA PHE A 235 -13.67 -9.01 -19.77
C PHE A 235 -12.19 -8.85 -20.15
N MET A 236 -11.48 -7.90 -19.53
CA MET A 236 -10.05 -7.69 -19.76
C MET A 236 -9.24 -8.93 -19.36
N SER A 237 -9.53 -9.54 -18.21
CA SER A 237 -8.86 -10.76 -17.75
C SER A 237 -8.95 -11.88 -18.78
N GLU A 238 -10.15 -12.11 -19.33
CA GLU A 238 -10.38 -13.12 -20.37
C GLU A 238 -9.64 -12.78 -21.68
N ALA A 239 -9.71 -11.52 -22.12
CA ALA A 239 -9.09 -11.08 -23.35
C ALA A 239 -7.55 -11.13 -23.28
N MET A 240 -6.95 -10.82 -22.11
CA MET A 240 -5.52 -10.97 -21.83
C MET A 240 -5.08 -12.44 -21.83
N ASN A 241 -5.90 -13.35 -21.30
CA ASN A 241 -5.63 -14.79 -21.39
C ASN A 241 -5.64 -15.29 -22.84
N VAL A 242 -6.59 -14.84 -23.65
CA VAL A 242 -6.60 -15.15 -25.09
C VAL A 242 -5.34 -14.63 -25.77
N PHE A 243 -4.96 -13.37 -25.52
CA PHE A 243 -3.77 -12.75 -26.11
C PHE A 243 -2.51 -13.55 -25.82
N THR A 244 -2.28 -13.87 -24.55
CA THR A 244 -1.08 -14.61 -24.11
C THR A 244 -1.06 -16.03 -24.66
N THR A 245 -2.20 -16.71 -24.73
CA THR A 245 -2.30 -18.05 -25.34
C THR A 245 -1.95 -18.03 -26.84
N LEU A 246 -2.46 -17.05 -27.59
CA LEU A 246 -2.19 -16.90 -29.02
C LEU A 246 -0.71 -16.63 -29.30
N HIS A 247 -0.09 -15.72 -28.55
CA HIS A 247 1.31 -15.33 -28.79
C HIS A 247 2.31 -16.37 -28.29
N LYS A 248 1.98 -17.16 -27.25
CA LYS A 248 2.79 -18.33 -26.88
C LYS A 248 2.80 -19.40 -27.97
N ARG A 249 1.64 -19.65 -28.59
CA ARG A 249 1.52 -20.63 -29.69
C ARG A 249 2.26 -20.16 -30.95
N GLY A 250 2.21 -18.87 -31.27
CA GLY A 250 3.00 -18.28 -32.37
C GLY A 250 4.50 -18.47 -32.19
N ASN A 251 5.03 -18.25 -30.98
CA ASN A 251 6.44 -18.46 -30.67
C ASN A 251 6.89 -19.94 -30.62
N SER A 252 5.95 -20.89 -30.71
CA SER A 252 6.27 -22.34 -30.70
C SER A 252 6.65 -22.87 -32.09
N TYR A 253 6.37 -22.11 -33.16
CA TYR A 253 6.60 -22.54 -34.55
C TYR A 253 7.86 -21.90 -35.18
N GLU A 254 8.57 -21.00 -34.49
CA GLU A 254 9.80 -20.36 -35.00
C GLU A 254 11.09 -21.08 -34.56
N ASN A 255 11.01 -22.27 -33.94
CA ASN A 255 12.19 -23.04 -33.49
C ASN A 255 12.32 -24.43 -34.16
N PHE A 256 11.75 -24.59 -35.35
CA PHE A 256 12.05 -25.71 -36.25
C PHE A 256 12.09 -25.18 -37.69
N ASP A 257 13.23 -24.60 -38.05
CA ASP A 257 13.84 -24.66 -39.39
C ASP A 257 15.31 -24.22 -39.30
#